data_AF-A0A7V9JPG1-F1
#
_entry.id   AF-A0A7V9JPG1-F1
#
_cell.length_a   1.000
_cell.length_b   1.000
_cell.length_c   1.000
_cell.angle_alpha   90.00
_cell.angle_beta   90.00
_cell.angle_gamma   90.00
#
_symmetry.space_group_name_H-M   'P 1'
#
loop_
_entity.id
_entity.type
_entity.pdbx_description
1 polymer ?
#
loop_
_entity_poly.entity_id
_entity_poly.type
_entity_poly.pdbx_seq_one_letter_code
_entity_poly.pdbx_strand_id
1 'polypeptide(L)'
;MLTPDLPVTSQARPAEPLVEVRVNFGILAGREATRAELEQLGRILVPEFGEVSIVSEQRHELGRTGGAAVHQVRVGLSLAGLAPRQERHAALKRLVDATERWVSACVAERGPAATDL
;
A
#
# COMPACT_ATOMS: atom_id res chain seq x y z
N MET A 1 37.08 -14.17 -10.18
CA MET A 1 35.96 -13.76 -9.31
C MET A 1 35.22 -12.66 -10.04
N LEU A 2 33.98 -12.89 -10.46
CA LEU A 2 33.11 -11.85 -11.03
C LEU A 2 32.66 -10.94 -9.88
N THR A 3 33.00 -9.66 -9.93
CA THR A 3 32.36 -8.66 -9.08
C THR A 3 30.89 -8.62 -9.48
N PRO A 4 29.92 -8.89 -8.58
CA PRO A 4 28.52 -8.70 -8.94
C PRO A 4 28.34 -7.23 -9.28
N ASP A 5 27.79 -6.94 -10.46
CA ASP A 5 27.35 -5.58 -10.80
C ASP A 5 26.47 -5.09 -9.65
N LEU A 6 26.78 -3.89 -9.12
CA LEU A 6 25.93 -3.27 -8.12
C LEU A 6 24.54 -3.10 -8.76
N PRO A 7 23.45 -3.64 -8.18
CA PRO A 7 22.12 -3.58 -8.77
C PRO A 7 21.52 -2.18 -8.57
N VAL A 8 22.18 -1.16 -9.12
CA VAL A 8 21.63 0.18 -9.24
C VAL A 8 20.83 0.20 -10.53
N THR A 9 19.53 -0.02 -10.40
CA THR A 9 18.60 0.04 -11.54
C THR A 9 17.91 1.40 -11.54
N SER A 10 17.81 2.06 -12.70
CA SER A 10 16.94 3.22 -12.87
C SER A 10 15.64 2.77 -13.49
N GLN A 11 14.52 2.98 -12.82
CA GLN A 11 13.20 2.89 -13.44
C GLN A 11 12.66 4.30 -13.63
N ALA A 12 12.35 4.68 -14.87
CA ALA A 12 11.38 5.73 -15.07
C ALA A 12 10.07 5.22 -14.44
N ARG A 13 9.39 6.03 -13.61
CA ARG A 13 8.03 5.66 -13.17
C ARG A 13 7.23 5.27 -14.41
N PRO A 14 6.49 4.14 -14.40
CA PRO A 14 5.73 3.77 -15.57
C PRO A 14 4.85 4.95 -15.98
N ALA A 15 4.91 5.31 -17.26
CA ALA A 15 3.99 6.25 -17.90
C ALA A 15 2.59 5.62 -18.08
N GLU A 16 2.39 4.38 -17.63
CA GLU A 16 1.09 3.74 -17.63
C GLU A 16 0.16 4.47 -16.67
N PRO A 17 -1.10 4.70 -17.07
CA PRO A 17 -2.06 5.27 -16.16
C PRO A 17 -2.29 4.22 -15.06
N LEU A 18 -1.73 4.47 -13.87
CA LEU A 18 -1.91 3.67 -12.67
C LEU A 18 -2.95 4.37 -11.78
N VAL A 19 -3.92 3.62 -11.26
CA VAL A 19 -4.70 4.10 -10.11
C VAL A 19 -3.99 3.65 -8.85
N GLU A 20 -3.75 4.59 -7.95
CA GLU A 20 -3.00 4.34 -6.74
C GLU A 20 -3.76 4.82 -5.51
N VAL A 21 -3.83 3.96 -4.49
CA VAL A 21 -4.28 4.29 -3.14
C VAL A 21 -3.10 4.17 -2.18
N ARG A 22 -2.96 5.14 -1.28
CA ARG A 22 -1.91 5.18 -0.26
C ARG A 22 -2.53 5.21 1.12
N VAL A 23 -1.98 4.40 2.01
CA VAL A 23 -2.37 4.32 3.42
C VAL A 23 -1.17 4.65 4.26
N ASN A 24 -1.25 5.71 5.07
CA ASN A 24 -0.26 5.98 6.11
C ASN A 24 -0.48 5.04 7.30
N PHE A 25 -0.14 3.76 7.11
CA PHE A 25 -0.37 2.70 8.07
C PHE A 25 0.34 2.98 9.40
N GLY A 26 1.54 3.55 9.37
CA GLY A 26 2.26 3.97 10.58
C GLY A 26 1.52 5.01 11.42
N ILE A 27 0.78 5.92 10.78
CA ILE A 27 -0.03 6.92 11.49
C ILE A 27 -1.26 6.26 12.12
N LEU A 28 -1.89 5.32 11.39
CA LEU A 28 -3.13 4.67 11.82
C LEU A 28 -2.90 3.56 12.88
N ALA A 29 -1.81 2.80 12.76
CA ALA A 29 -1.54 1.60 13.57
C ALA A 29 -0.32 1.75 14.50
N GLY A 30 0.47 2.81 14.36
CA GLY A 30 1.68 3.05 15.17
C GLY A 30 2.85 2.10 14.84
N ARG A 31 2.81 1.41 13.69
CA ARG A 31 3.83 0.45 13.24
C ARG A 31 3.78 0.27 11.73
N GLU A 32 4.68 -0.51 11.16
CA GLU A 32 4.52 -0.99 9.78
C GLU A 32 3.48 -2.11 9.66
N ALA A 33 2.92 -2.27 8.46
CA ALA A 33 2.09 -3.41 8.13
C ALA A 33 2.94 -4.68 8.08
N THR A 34 2.47 -5.74 8.72
CA THR A 34 3.14 -7.04 8.70
C THR A 34 2.92 -7.74 7.36
N ARG A 35 3.79 -8.70 7.04
CA ARG A 35 3.63 -9.54 5.86
C ARG A 35 2.26 -10.22 5.78
N ALA A 36 1.76 -10.76 6.88
CA ALA A 36 0.47 -11.45 6.91
C ALA A 36 -0.71 -10.52 6.57
N GLU A 37 -0.66 -9.27 7.04
CA GLU A 37 -1.67 -8.26 6.73
C GLU A 37 -1.60 -7.82 5.27
N LEU A 38 -0.40 -7.71 4.69
CA LEU A 38 -0.23 -7.42 3.26
C LEU A 38 -0.74 -8.58 2.38
N GLU A 39 -0.47 -9.82 2.77
CA GLU A 39 -1.01 -11.02 2.10
C GLU A 39 -2.54 -11.10 2.23
N GLN A 40 -3.10 -10.68 3.38
CA GLN A 40 -4.54 -10.55 3.56
C GLN A 40 -5.13 -9.48 2.64
N LEU A 41 -4.50 -8.32 2.52
CA LEU A 41 -4.92 -7.28 1.58
C LEU A 41 -4.91 -7.81 0.13
N GLY A 42 -3.87 -8.56 -0.25
CA GLY A 42 -3.81 -9.24 -1.55
C GLY A 42 -4.97 -10.20 -1.76
N ARG A 43 -5.31 -11.04 -0.77
CA ARG A 43 -6.47 -11.95 -0.84
C ARG A 43 -7.81 -11.23 -0.97
N ILE A 44 -7.93 -10.01 -0.45
CA ILE A 44 -9.13 -9.19 -0.58
C ILE A 44 -9.22 -8.58 -1.99
N LEU A 45 -8.11 -8.05 -2.51
CA LEU A 45 -8.12 -7.23 -3.73
C LEU A 45 -8.01 -8.03 -5.03
N VAL A 46 -7.20 -9.09 -5.06
CA VAL A 46 -6.95 -9.88 -6.29
C VAL A 46 -8.23 -10.46 -6.90
N PRO A 47 -9.19 -11.01 -6.13
CA PRO A 47 -10.43 -11.53 -6.71
C PRO A 47 -11.28 -10.47 -7.42
N GLU A 48 -11.17 -9.20 -7.01
CA GLU A 48 -11.97 -8.11 -7.57
C GLU A 48 -11.28 -7.38 -8.71
N PHE A 49 -9.98 -7.15 -8.59
CA PHE A 49 -9.22 -6.28 -9.50
C PHE A 49 -8.23 -7.04 -10.39
N GLY A 50 -8.05 -8.35 -10.18
CA GLY A 50 -7.05 -9.14 -10.87
C GLY A 50 -5.65 -8.87 -10.32
N GLU A 51 -4.73 -8.47 -11.21
CA GLU A 51 -3.35 -8.16 -10.80
C GLU A 51 -3.30 -6.84 -10.03
N VAL A 52 -2.66 -6.87 -8.85
CA VAL A 52 -2.49 -5.70 -7.98
C VAL A 52 -1.03 -5.58 -7.55
N SER A 53 -0.53 -4.34 -7.49
CA SER A 53 0.76 -4.04 -6.87
C SER A 53 0.52 -3.59 -5.43
N ILE A 54 1.11 -4.27 -4.46
CA ILE A 54 1.07 -3.87 -3.04
C ILE A 54 2.52 -3.66 -2.59
N VAL A 55 2.81 -2.45 -2.12
CA VAL A 55 4.14 -2.07 -1.64
C VAL A 55 4.00 -1.56 -0.21
N SER A 56 4.78 -2.13 0.71
CA SER A 56 5.02 -1.54 2.03
C SER A 56 6.36 -0.81 1.98
N GLU A 57 6.37 0.45 2.36
CA GLU A 57 7.56 1.29 2.33
C GLU A 57 7.67 2.17 3.57
N GLN A 58 8.90 2.35 4.04
CA GLN A 58 9.23 3.43 4.97
C GLN A 58 9.66 4.64 4.16
N ARG A 59 8.89 5.73 4.25
CA ARG A 59 9.18 6.98 3.55
C ARG A 59 9.76 7.99 4.50
N HIS A 60 11.00 8.39 4.23
CA HIS A 60 11.67 9.48 4.93
C HIS A 60 11.36 10.81 4.24
N GLU A 61 10.73 11.72 4.97
CA GLU A 61 10.53 13.09 4.54
C GLU A 61 11.57 13.95 5.25
N LEU A 62 12.52 14.48 4.49
CA LEU A 62 13.63 15.28 5.01
C LEU A 62 13.43 16.74 4.59
N GLY A 63 13.28 17.62 5.58
CA GLY A 63 13.20 19.06 5.39
C GLY A 63 14.38 19.78 6.04
N ARG A 64 14.47 21.09 5.80
CA ARG A 64 15.53 21.94 6.39
C ARG A 64 15.50 21.97 7.93
N THR A 65 14.35 21.72 8.54
CA THR A 65 14.11 21.87 9.98
C THR A 65 13.98 20.54 10.72
N GLY A 66 14.13 19.41 10.03
CA GLY A 66 13.98 18.08 10.61
C GLY A 66 13.53 17.04 9.60
N GLY A 67 13.46 15.78 10.04
CA GLY A 67 12.97 14.67 9.24
C GLY A 67 11.90 13.87 9.96
N ALA A 68 11.01 13.24 9.19
CA ALA A 68 10.03 12.28 9.67
C ALA A 68 10.12 10.99 8.86
N ALA A 69 9.76 9.86 9.46
CA ALA A 69 9.58 8.60 8.77
C ALA A 69 8.13 8.15 8.92
N VAL A 70 7.47 7.84 7.81
CA VAL A 70 6.12 7.28 7.79
C VAL A 70 6.13 5.90 7.16
N HIS A 71 5.45 4.94 7.79
CA HIS A 71 5.22 3.63 7.20
C HIS A 71 3.96 3.71 6.33
N GLN A 72 4.12 3.50 5.03
CA GLN A 72 3.07 3.62 4.03
C GLN A 72 2.85 2.27 3.35
N VAL A 73 1.58 1.93 3.12
CA VAL A 73 1.18 0.87 2.20
C VAL A 73 0.59 1.51 0.96
N ARG A 74 1.09 1.12 -0.21
CA ARG A 74 0.70 1.63 -1.51
C ARG A 74 0.12 0.51 -2.34
N VAL A 75 -1.08 0.74 -2.86
CA VAL A 75 -1.80 -0.21 -3.69
C VAL A 75 -2.00 0.39 -5.08
N GLY A 76 -1.46 -0.26 -6.10
CA GLY A 76 -1.56 0.15 -7.49
C GLY A 76 -2.35 -0.85 -8.32
N LEU A 77 -3.24 -0.34 -9.17
CA LEU A 77 -3.94 -1.09 -10.21
C LEU A 77 -3.54 -0.59 -11.59
N SER A 78 -3.26 -1.50 -12.51
CA SER A 78 -3.09 -1.13 -13.92
C SER A 78 -4.42 -0.63 -14.49
N LEU A 79 -4.42 0.52 -15.17
CA LEU A 79 -5.58 0.95 -15.98
C LEU A 79 -5.57 0.35 -17.39
N ALA A 80 -4.60 -0.51 -17.74
CA ALA A 80 -4.60 -1.20 -19.01
C ALA A 80 -5.84 -2.09 -19.11
N GLY A 81 -6.75 -1.74 -20.03
CA GLY A 81 -8.01 -2.46 -20.21
C GLY A 81 -9.16 -2.05 -19.28
N LEU A 82 -8.97 -1.07 -18.39
CA LEU A 82 -10.10 -0.51 -17.64
C LEU A 82 -10.99 0.34 -18.55
N ALA A 83 -12.29 0.11 -18.41
CA ALA A 83 -13.38 0.65 -19.20
C ALA A 83 -13.56 2.20 -19.06
N PRO A 84 -14.63 2.84 -19.57
CA PRO A 84 -14.81 4.30 -19.55
C PRO A 84 -14.59 4.95 -18.17
N ARG A 85 -14.42 6.29 -18.15
CA ARG A 85 -14.10 7.08 -16.93
C ARG A 85 -14.96 6.71 -15.71
N GLN A 86 -16.25 6.45 -15.90
CA GLN A 86 -17.18 6.07 -14.83
C GLN A 86 -16.80 4.75 -14.17
N GLU A 87 -16.43 3.74 -14.95
CA GLU A 87 -16.03 2.43 -14.43
C GLU A 87 -14.70 2.50 -13.68
N ARG A 88 -13.76 3.33 -14.17
CA ARG A 88 -12.52 3.65 -13.44
C ARG A 88 -12.79 4.32 -12.10
N HIS A 89 -13.72 5.27 -12.06
CA HIS A 89 -14.09 5.92 -10.80
C HIS A 89 -14.74 4.95 -9.82
N ALA A 90 -15.64 4.08 -10.30
CA ALA A 90 -16.25 3.04 -9.49
C ALA A 90 -15.22 2.03 -8.96
N ALA A 91 -14.25 1.62 -9.79
CA ALA A 91 -13.15 0.75 -9.36
C ALA A 91 -12.27 1.42 -8.30
N LEU A 92 -11.89 2.69 -8.48
CA LEU A 92 -11.15 3.44 -7.46
C LEU A 92 -11.93 3.52 -6.15
N LYS A 93 -13.23 3.79 -6.20
CA LYS A 93 -14.05 3.84 -4.98
C LYS A 93 -14.02 2.49 -4.25
N ARG A 94 -14.22 1.38 -4.96
CA ARG A 94 -14.18 0.04 -4.34
C ARG A 94 -12.80 -0.30 -3.78
N LEU A 95 -11.73 0.11 -4.47
CA LEU A 95 -10.36 -0.05 -3.99
C LEU A 95 -10.12 0.71 -2.68
N VAL A 96 -10.56 1.97 -2.61
CA VAL A 96 -10.50 2.78 -1.38
C VAL A 96 -11.31 2.12 -0.28
N ASP A 97 -12.58 1.78 -0.53
CA ASP A 97 -13.46 1.17 0.46
C ASP A 97 -12.87 -0.16 1.01
N ALA A 98 -12.29 -1.00 0.14
CA ALA A 98 -11.67 -2.26 0.54
C ALA A 98 -10.40 -2.05 1.37
N THR A 99 -9.58 -1.07 0.98
CA THR A 99 -8.34 -0.71 1.68
C THR A 99 -8.63 -0.10 3.06
N GLU A 100 -9.64 0.76 3.16
CA GLU A 100 -10.11 1.34 4.43
C GLU A 100 -10.61 0.25 5.38
N ARG A 101 -11.47 -0.66 4.90
CA ARG A 101 -11.95 -1.80 5.72
C ARG A 101 -10.81 -2.65 6.23
N TRP A 102 -9.82 -2.94 5.38
CA TRP A 102 -8.64 -3.71 5.77
C TRP A 102 -7.85 -3.02 6.88
N VAL A 103 -7.48 -1.73 6.72
CA VAL A 103 -6.68 -1.04 7.74
C VAL A 103 -7.45 -0.88 9.05
N SER A 104 -8.77 -0.64 8.99
CA SER A 104 -9.61 -0.61 10.19
C SER A 104 -9.62 -1.95 10.92
N ALA A 105 -9.67 -3.07 10.19
CA ALA A 105 -9.59 -4.41 10.80
C ALA A 105 -8.24 -4.65 11.47
N CYS A 106 -7.12 -4.32 10.80
CA CYS A 106 -5.77 -4.43 11.37
C CYS A 106 -5.60 -3.63 12.67
N VAL A 107 -6.19 -2.43 12.72
CA VAL A 107 -6.15 -1.59 13.93
C VAL A 107 -7.04 -2.17 15.03
N ALA A 108 -8.23 -2.69 14.68
CA ALA A 108 -9.18 -3.25 15.64
C ALA A 108 -8.71 -4.57 16.26
N GLU A 109 -8.08 -5.45 15.50
CA GLU A 109 -7.45 -6.70 16.00
C GLU A 109 -6.33 -6.42 17.02
N ARG A 110 -5.82 -5.18 17.02
CA ARG A 110 -4.84 -4.68 17.98
C ARG A 110 -5.46 -3.95 19.18
N GLY A 111 -6.76 -4.12 19.43
CA GLY A 111 -7.46 -3.62 20.62
C GLY A 111 -6.64 -3.84 21.90
N PRO A 112 -6.79 -2.97 22.92
CA PRO A 112 -5.82 -2.83 24.01
C PRO A 112 -5.47 -4.21 24.55
N ALA A 113 -4.17 -4.52 24.55
CA ALA A 113 -3.66 -5.71 25.21
C ALA A 113 -4.36 -5.78 26.57
N ALA A 114 -5.09 -6.88 26.81
CA ALA A 114 -5.67 -7.15 28.11
C ALA A 114 -4.59 -6.84 29.13
N THR A 115 -4.79 -5.73 29.86
CA THR A 115 -3.92 -5.39 30.97
C THR A 115 -4.26 -6.47 31.97
N ASP A 116 -3.35 -7.44 32.12
CA ASP A 116 -3.43 -8.44 33.18
C ASP A 116 -3.61 -7.69 34.49
N LEU A 117 -4.85 -7.74 35.01
CA LEU A 117 -5.26 -7.35 36.35
C LEU A 117 -5.40 -8.63 37.18
#